data_AF-A0A2Z2HR28-F1
#
_entry.id   AF-A0A2Z2HR28-F1
#
_cell.length_a   1.000
_cell.length_b   1.000
_cell.length_c   1.000
_cell.angle_alpha   90.00
_cell.angle_beta   90.00
_cell.angle_gamma   90.00
#
_symmetry.space_group_name_H-M   'P 1'
#
loop_
_entity.id
_entity.type
_entity.pdbx_description
1 polymer ?
#
loop_
_entity_poly.entity_id
_entity_poly.type
_entity_poly.pdbx_seq_one_letter_code
_entity_poly.pdbx_strand_id
1 'polypeptide(L)' 'MLKQLGPLGIAGIVVLLAGIVLIASQNLLIAGGIALVLAGLGLVVKSLVTGMLRQFGMF' A
#
# COMPACT_ATOMS: atom_id res chain seq x y z
N MET A 1 -7.65 2.49 10.00
CA MET A 1 -7.94 2.78 8.57
C MET A 1 -8.61 1.60 7.85
N LEU A 2 -8.32 0.34 8.21
CA LEU A 2 -8.92 -0.85 7.58
C LEU A 2 -10.47 -0.88 7.56
N LYS A 3 -11.14 -0.26 8.53
CA LYS A 3 -12.61 -0.12 8.56
C LYS A 3 -13.18 0.82 7.47
N GLN A 4 -12.36 1.67 6.86
CA GLN A 4 -12.76 2.65 5.83
C GLN A 4 -12.23 2.27 4.43
N LEU A 5 -11.54 1.13 4.28
CA LEU A 5 -10.92 0.73 3.01
C LEU A 5 -11.94 0.34 1.93
N GLY A 6 -13.21 0.14 2.31
CA GLY A 6 -14.22 -0.43 1.45
C GLY A 6 -13.86 -1.84 0.96
N PRO A 7 -14.77 -2.52 0.25
CA PRO A 7 -14.51 -3.85 -0.30
C PRO A 7 -13.30 -3.88 -1.24
N LEU A 8 -13.11 -2.80 -2.01
CA LEU A 8 -12.04 -2.68 -3.00
C LEU A 8 -10.66 -2.52 -2.36
N GLY A 9 -10.54 -1.76 -1.26
CA GLY A 9 -9.27 -1.62 -0.55
C GLY A 9 -8.86 -2.92 0.12
N ILE A 10 -9.81 -3.70 0.65
CA ILE A 10 -9.53 -5.02 1.22
C ILE A 10 -9.04 -5.97 0.11
N ALA A 11 -9.72 -6.00 -1.04
CA ALA A 11 -9.26 -6.78 -2.20
C ALA A 11 -7.84 -6.38 -2.64
N GLY A 12 -7.54 -5.08 -2.66
CA GLY A 12 -6.19 -4.57 -2.95
C GLY A 12 -5.13 -5.09 -1.97
N ILE A 13 -5.42 -5.10 -0.67
CA ILE A 13 -4.50 -5.68 0.34
C ILE A 13 -4.28 -7.17 0.09
N VAL A 14 -5.33 -7.93 -0.20
CA VAL A 14 -5.23 -9.38 -0.46
C VAL A 14 -4.34 -9.64 -1.68
N VAL A 15 -4.54 -8.89 -2.77
CA VAL A 15 -3.71 -9.01 -3.98
C VAL A 15 -2.26 -8.63 -3.69
N LEU A 16 -2.03 -7.57 -2.92
CA LEU A 16 -0.69 -7.13 -2.55
C LEU A 16 0.05 -8.20 -1.73
N LEU A 17 -0.61 -8.77 -0.72
CA LEU A 17 -0.04 -9.85 0.08
C LEU A 17 0.20 -11.12 -0.75
N ALA A 18 -0.73 -11.48 -1.64
CA ALA A 18 -0.57 -12.62 -2.54
C ALA A 18 0.65 -12.44 -3.47
N GLY A 19 0.84 -11.24 -4.02
CA GLY A 19 2.01 -10.92 -4.85
C GLY A 19 3.33 -11.06 -4.09
N ILE A 20 3.40 -10.53 -2.86
CA ILE A 20 4.60 -10.66 -2.02
C ILE A 20 4.88 -12.13 -1.70
N VAL A 21 3.86 -12.91 -1.33
CA VAL A 21 4.02 -14.35 -1.03
C VAL A 21 4.50 -15.14 -2.25
N LEU A 22 3.97 -14.83 -3.44
CA LEU A 22 4.38 -15.47 -4.69
C LEU A 22 5.84 -15.16 -5.01
N ILE A 23 6.29 -13.92 -4.80
CA ILE A 23 7.70 -13.54 -5.01
C ILE A 23 8.59 -14.19 -3.95
N ALA A 24 8.11 -14.27 -2.70
CA ALA A 24 8.83 -14.90 -1.59
C ALA A 24 9.08 -16.40 -1.84
N SER A 25 8.23 -17.08 -2.63
CA SER A 25 8.44 -18.48 -3.00
C SER A 25 9.65 -18.69 -3.92
N GLN A 26 10.14 -17.63 -4.58
CA GLN A 26 11.30 -17.68 -5.48
C GLN A 26 12.54 -17.06 -4.83
N ASN A 27 12.40 -15.89 -4.20
CA ASN A 27 13.51 -15.23 -3.53
C ASN A 27 13.04 -14.27 -2.43
N LEU A 28 13.41 -14.61 -1.18
CA LEU A 28 13.04 -13.84 0.00
C LEU A 28 13.64 -12.42 0.01
N LEU A 29 14.85 -12.26 -0.53
CA LEU A 29 15.53 -10.97 -0.60
C LEU A 29 14.79 -10.00 -1.55
N ILE A 30 14.37 -10.51 -2.71
CA ILE A 30 13.60 -9.73 -3.70
C ILE A 30 12.22 -9.38 -3.15
N ALA A 31 11.54 -10.34 -2.52
CA ALA A 31 10.25 -10.10 -1.87
C ALA A 31 10.35 -9.01 -0.79
N GLY A 32 11.41 -9.04 0.03
CA GLY A 32 11.69 -8.01 1.01
C GLY A 32 11.91 -6.63 0.38
N GLY A 33 12.71 -6.56 -0.70
CA GLY A 33 12.93 -5.32 -1.45
C GLY A 33 11.62 -4.73 -2.01
N ILE A 34 10.77 -5.57 -2.62
CA ILE A 34 9.49 -5.14 -3.18
C ILE A 34 8.52 -4.71 -2.08
N ALA A 35 8.46 -5.44 -0.96
CA ALA A 35 7.63 -5.06 0.17
C ALA A 35 8.01 -3.66 0.72
N LEU A 36 9.31 -3.36 0.76
CA LEU A 36 9.83 -2.07 1.21
C LEU A 36 9.49 -0.94 0.22
N VAL A 37 9.58 -1.20 -1.08
CA VAL A 37 9.13 -0.27 -2.14
C VAL A 37 7.64 0.03 -2.01
N LEU A 38 6.80 -0.99 -1.81
CA LEU A 38 5.35 -0.84 -1.65
C LEU A 38 5.00 -0.06 -0.38
N ALA A 39 5.70 -0.32 0.73
CA ALA A 39 5.54 0.45 1.95
C ALA A 39 5.88 1.93 1.73
N GLY A 40 7.01 2.23 1.06
CA GLY A 40 7.39 3.58 0.69
C GLY A 40 6.35 4.28 -0.19
N LEU A 41 5.83 3.58 -1.20
CA LEU A 41 4.77 4.09 -2.07
C LEU A 41 3.51 4.45 -1.27
N GLY A 42 3.10 3.59 -0.32
CA GLY A 42 1.98 3.86 0.57
C GLY A 42 2.16 5.14 1.38
N LEU A 43 3.37 5.40 1.88
CA LEU A 43 3.70 6.64 2.60
C LEU A 43 3.64 7.87 1.68
N VAL A 44 4.18 7.76 0.46
CA VAL A 44 4.13 8.83 -0.56
C VAL A 44 2.68 9.16 -0.90
N VAL A 45 1.88 8.17 -1.27
CA VAL A 45 0.47 8.35 -1.63
C VAL A 45 -0.32 8.97 -0.47
N LYS A 46 -0.14 8.47 0.77
CA LYS A 46 -0.80 9.06 1.95
C LYS A 46 -0.44 10.53 2.11
N SER A 47 0.83 10.89 1.92
CA SER A 47 1.30 12.27 2.05
C SER A 47 0.73 13.17 0.97
N LEU A 48 0.67 12.67 -0.28
CA LEU A 48 0.05 13.37 -1.41
C LEU A 48 -1.44 13.61 -1.17
N VAL A 49 -2.19 12.56 -0.79
CA VAL A 49 -3.63 12.67 -0.50
C VAL A 49 -3.88 13.63 0.66
N THR A 50 -3.10 13.51 1.74
CA THR A 50 -3.25 14.41 2.91
C THR A 50 -2.96 15.86 2.53
N GLY A 51 -1.91 16.11 1.73
CA GLY A 51 -1.57 17.44 1.23
C GLY A 51 -2.66 18.01 0.33
N MET A 52 -3.22 17.20 -0.57
CA MET A 52 -4.33 17.58 -1.45
C MET A 52 -5.60 17.92 -0.66
N LEU A 53 -5.98 17.09 0.32
CA LEU A 53 -7.18 17.34 1.13
C LEU A 53 -7.03 18.61 1.99
N ARG A 54 -5.82 18.91 2.47
CA ARG A 54 -5.49 20.19 3.13
C ARG A 54 -5.66 21.38 2.20
N GLN A 55 -5.23 21.28 0.94
CA GLN A 55 -5.43 22.35 -0.06
C GLN A 55 -6.91 22.63 -0.33
N PHE A 56 -7.76 21.61 -0.21
CA PHE A 56 -9.22 21.75 -0.31
C PHE A 56 -9.90 22.19 1.00
N GLY A 57 -9.15 22.53 2.05
CA GLY A 57 -9.69 22.97 3.34
C GLY A 57 -10.39 21.86 4.14
N MET A 58 -10.20 20.59 3.76
CA MET A 58 -10.85 19.44 4.40
C MET A 58 -10.09 18.93 5.65
N PHE A 59 -9.05 19.64 6.12
CA PHE A 59 -8.29 19.36 7.34
C PHE A 59 -7.60 20.61 7.89
#